data_AF-A0A7Y0CYM4-F1
#
_entry.id   AF-A0A7Y0CYM4-F1
#
_cell.length_a   1.000
_cell.length_b   1.000
_cell.length_c   1.000
_cell.angle_alpha   90.00
_cell.angle_beta   90.00
_cell.angle_gamma   90.00
#
_symmetry.space_group_name_H-M   'P 1'
#
loop_
_entity.id
_entity.type
_entity.pdbx_description
1 polymer ?
#
loop_
_entity_poly.entity_id
_entity_poly.type
_entity_poly.pdbx_seq_one_letter_code
_entity_poly.pdbx_strand_id
1 'polypeptide(L)'
;MFNHEPPHYRCPFCAFARGEWDEGHAVWDLTRRVAVAMRETFDCAGISTRQHNEPAEDQDVWHLHVHVFPRHQGVALYRRHDDAGFAPPKERALWAALLRDQLSGLSVETVAR
;
A
#
# COMPACT_ATOMS: atom_id res chain seq x y z
N MET A 1 -4.89 -17.60 -12.48
CA MET A 1 -5.01 -16.16 -12.17
C MET A 1 -6.24 -16.01 -11.31
N PHE A 2 -6.09 -15.71 -10.02
CA PHE A 2 -7.25 -15.50 -9.15
C PHE A 2 -7.74 -14.08 -9.41
N ASN A 3 -8.73 -13.94 -10.29
CA ASN A 3 -9.38 -12.65 -10.49
C ASN A 3 -10.24 -12.36 -9.25
N HIS A 4 -9.71 -11.57 -8.32
CA HIS A 4 -10.44 -11.06 -7.15
C HIS A 4 -10.99 -9.65 -7.41
N GLU A 5 -11.46 -9.38 -8.63
CA GLU A 5 -12.27 -8.21 -8.93
C GLU A 5 -13.63 -8.32 -8.19
N PRO A 6 -14.00 -7.34 -7.34
CA PRO A 6 -15.32 -7.32 -6.71
C PRO A 6 -16.45 -7.23 -7.75
N PRO A 7 -17.64 -7.80 -7.48
CA PRO A 7 -18.81 -7.56 -8.32
C PRO A 7 -19.09 -6.05 -8.44
N HIS A 8 -19.32 -5.59 -9.68
CA HIS A 8 -19.56 -4.18 -10.00
C HIS A 8 -18.41 -3.24 -9.61
N TYR A 9 -17.17 -3.73 -9.64
CA TYR A 9 -16.00 -2.91 -9.36
C TYR A 9 -15.92 -1.69 -10.29
N ARG A 10 -15.84 -0.52 -9.67
CA ARG A 10 -15.56 0.74 -10.36
C ARG A 10 -14.12 1.10 -10.05
N CYS A 11 -13.25 0.99 -11.04
CA CYS A 11 -11.83 1.30 -10.87
C CYS A 11 -11.64 2.80 -10.54
N PRO A 12 -11.09 3.16 -9.36
CA PRO A 12 -10.83 4.56 -9.00
C PRO A 12 -9.82 5.22 -9.93
N PHE A 13 -8.89 4.47 -10.50
CA PHE A 13 -7.92 5.00 -11.46
C PHE A 13 -8.60 5.38 -12.79
N CYS A 14 -9.52 4.54 -13.28
CA CYS A 14 -10.31 4.87 -14.47
C CYS A 14 -11.31 6.01 -14.21
N ALA A 15 -11.88 6.07 -13.00
CA ALA A 15 -12.72 7.19 -12.55
C ALA A 15 -11.93 8.50 -12.57
N PHE A 16 -10.75 8.50 -11.97
CA PHE A 16 -9.82 9.63 -12.01
C PHE A 16 -9.52 10.06 -13.45
N ALA A 17 -9.19 9.13 -14.34
CA ALA A 17 -8.94 9.43 -15.75
C ALA A 17 -10.14 10.04 -16.50
N ARG A 18 -11.37 9.82 -16.01
CA ARG A 18 -12.62 10.41 -16.54
C ARG A 18 -13.01 11.73 -15.87
N GLY A 19 -12.23 12.22 -14.92
CA GLY A 19 -12.51 13.46 -14.20
C GLY A 19 -13.34 13.28 -12.93
N GLU A 20 -13.44 12.05 -12.41
CA GLU A 20 -14.17 11.72 -11.18
C GLU A 20 -13.14 11.47 -10.06
N TRP A 21 -12.85 12.51 -9.27
CA TRP A 21 -11.63 12.58 -8.45
C TRP A 21 -11.73 12.02 -7.03
N ASP A 22 -12.95 11.92 -6.47
CA ASP A 22 -13.16 11.68 -5.04
C ASP A 22 -12.50 10.39 -4.53
N GLU A 23 -12.70 9.27 -5.22
CA GLU A 23 -12.10 7.98 -4.86
C GLU A 23 -10.58 7.99 -5.06
N GLY A 24 -10.11 8.66 -6.11
CA GLY A 24 -8.68 8.82 -6.38
C GLY A 24 -7.97 9.58 -5.27
N HIS A 25 -8.54 10.71 -4.84
CA HIS A 25 -8.03 11.47 -3.69
C HIS A 25 -8.05 10.63 -2.41
N ALA A 26 -9.14 9.92 -2.14
CA ALA A 26 -9.24 9.05 -0.95
C ALA A 26 -8.15 7.97 -0.92
N VAL A 27 -7.81 7.36 -2.07
CA VAL A 27 -6.70 6.40 -2.17
C VAL A 27 -5.36 7.05 -1.83
N TRP A 28 -5.09 8.24 -2.35
CA TRP A 28 -3.82 8.93 -2.09
C TRP A 28 -3.70 9.49 -0.67
N ASP A 29 -4.81 9.97 -0.09
CA ASP A 29 -4.88 10.38 1.31
C ASP A 29 -4.59 9.19 2.25
N LEU A 30 -5.21 8.03 1.98
CA LEU A 30 -4.94 6.82 2.73
C LEU A 30 -3.49 6.34 2.54
N THR A 31 -2.98 6.39 1.31
CA THR A 31 -1.58 6.02 1.00
C THR A 31 -0.61 6.87 1.82
N ARG A 32 -0.81 8.18 1.87
CA ARG A 32 -0.01 9.10 2.68
C ARG A 32 -0.11 8.77 4.18
N ARG A 33 -1.32 8.55 4.69
CA ARG A 33 -1.54 8.18 6.10
C ARG A 33 -0.83 6.88 6.48
N VAL A 34 -0.92 5.85 5.65
CA VAL A 34 -0.25 4.57 5.86
C VAL A 34 1.27 4.72 5.78
N ALA A 35 1.78 5.49 4.81
CA ALA A 35 3.22 5.74 4.66
C ALA A 35 3.82 6.43 5.91
N VAL A 36 3.15 7.47 6.42
CA VAL A 36 3.57 8.16 7.66
C VAL A 36 3.52 7.19 8.84
N ALA A 37 2.41 6.46 9.02
CA ALA A 37 2.31 5.48 10.11
C ALA A 37 3.41 4.41 10.04
N MET A 38 3.69 3.86 8.86
CA MET A 38 4.76 2.86 8.69
C MET A 38 6.14 3.39 9.04
N ARG A 39 6.44 4.66 8.73
CA ARG A 39 7.72 5.28 9.12
C ARG A 39 7.89 5.32 10.62
N GLU A 40 6.86 5.79 11.33
CA GLU A 40 6.87 5.90 12.79
C GLU A 40 6.88 4.53 13.48
N THR A 41 6.09 3.57 12.97
CA THR A 41 5.99 2.23 13.58
C THR A 41 7.23 1.38 13.37
N PHE A 42 7.87 1.45 12.19
CA PHE A 42 8.93 0.52 11.81
C PHE A 42 10.33 1.13 11.78
N ASP A 43 10.49 2.39 12.17
CA ASP A 43 11.77 3.12 12.18
C ASP A 43 12.56 2.91 10.86
N CYS A 44 11.84 3.05 9.74
CA CYS A 44 12.41 2.82 8.43
C CYS A 44 12.99 4.11 7.83
N ALA A 45 14.04 3.96 7.03
CA ALA A 45 14.75 5.07 6.40
C ALA A 45 13.95 5.71 5.24
N GLY A 46 12.85 5.10 4.81
CA GLY A 46 11.97 5.64 3.77
C GLY A 46 10.80 4.72 3.47
N ILE A 47 9.95 5.15 2.54
CA ILE A 47 8.79 4.39 2.06
C ILE A 47 8.90 4.25 0.54
N SER A 48 8.50 3.11 0.02
CA SER A 48 8.20 2.95 -1.40
C SER A 48 6.70 2.76 -1.60
N THR A 49 6.17 3.47 -2.59
CA THR A 49 4.81 3.28 -3.10
C THR A 49 4.88 2.73 -4.51
N ARG A 50 4.10 1.68 -4.83
CA ARG A 50 4.05 1.09 -6.18
C ARG A 50 2.60 0.78 -6.54
N GLN A 51 2.28 0.98 -7.80
CA GLN A 51 1.04 0.52 -8.40
C GLN A 51 1.38 -0.01 -9.80
N HIS A 52 0.64 -1.03 -10.21
CA HIS A 52 0.87 -1.79 -11.42
C HIS A 52 -0.41 -1.91 -12.22
N ASN A 53 -0.31 -1.80 -13.55
CA ASN A 53 -1.43 -1.91 -14.47
C ASN A 53 -1.12 -2.98 -15.51
N GLU A 54 -2.03 -3.94 -15.65
CA GLU A 54 -2.00 -4.99 -16.67
C GLU A 54 -0.92 -6.07 -16.46
N PRO A 55 -1.03 -7.24 -17.15
CA PRO A 55 -0.15 -8.38 -16.92
C PRO A 55 1.31 -8.14 -17.32
N ALA A 56 1.57 -7.22 -18.25
CA ALA A 56 2.92 -6.88 -18.68
C ALA A 56 3.73 -6.16 -17.59
N GLU A 57 3.04 -5.61 -16.58
CA GLU A 57 3.64 -4.93 -15.42
C GLU A 57 3.39 -5.74 -14.13
N ASP A 58 3.21 -7.06 -14.23
CA ASP A 58 3.03 -7.97 -13.08
C ASP A 58 1.83 -7.65 -12.18
N GLN A 59 0.72 -7.12 -12.73
CA GLN A 59 -0.53 -7.04 -11.97
C GLN A 59 -1.20 -8.42 -11.87
N ASP A 60 -1.35 -8.92 -10.64
CA ASP A 60 -1.96 -10.23 -10.35
C ASP A 60 -3.40 -10.12 -9.83
N VAL A 61 -3.73 -9.03 -9.13
CA VAL A 61 -5.06 -8.73 -8.59
C VAL A 61 -5.72 -7.57 -9.35
N TRP A 62 -6.88 -7.84 -9.93
CA TRP A 62 -7.62 -6.94 -10.83
C TRP A 62 -8.55 -5.97 -10.08
N HIS A 63 -7.95 -5.23 -9.16
CA HIS A 63 -8.49 -3.97 -8.65
C HIS A 63 -7.31 -3.04 -8.35
N LEU A 64 -7.53 -1.73 -8.40
CA LEU A 64 -6.54 -0.75 -7.97
C LEU A 64 -6.11 -1.06 -6.53
N HIS A 65 -4.83 -1.38 -6.38
CA HIS A 65 -4.16 -1.49 -5.09
C HIS A 65 -2.85 -0.72 -5.18
N VAL A 66 -2.51 -0.02 -4.11
CA VAL A 66 -1.25 0.69 -3.98
C VAL A 66 -0.43 -0.05 -2.93
N HIS A 67 0.72 -0.59 -3.34
CA HIS A 67 1.69 -1.11 -2.40
C HIS A 67 2.30 0.05 -1.63
N VAL A 68 2.36 -0.06 -0.30
CA VAL A 68 3.09 0.85 0.58
C VAL A 68 3.95 -0.02 1.48
N PHE A 69 5.28 0.16 1.45
CA PHE A 69 6.16 -0.68 2.24
C PHE A 69 7.44 0.04 2.71
N PRO A 70 7.95 -0.31 3.90
CA PRO A 70 9.13 0.32 4.49
C PRO A 70 10.42 0.00 3.73
N ARG A 71 11.36 0.95 3.77
CA ARG A 71 12.70 0.83 3.17
C ARG A 71 13.76 1.01 4.26
N HIS A 72 14.67 0.06 4.34
CA HIS A 72 15.84 0.12 5.21
C HIS A 72 17.11 0.22 4.35
N GLN A 73 18.12 0.92 4.85
CA GLN A 73 19.41 1.03 4.18
C GLN A 73 20.06 -0.35 4.02
N GLY A 74 20.82 -0.53 2.94
CA GLY A 74 21.49 -1.80 2.63
C GLY A 74 20.58 -2.93 2.09
N VAL A 75 19.25 -2.74 2.04
CA VAL A 75 18.32 -3.75 1.50
C VAL A 75 18.11 -3.57 0.00
N ALA A 76 18.68 -4.50 -0.79
CA ALA A 76 18.65 -4.48 -2.26
C ALA A 76 17.32 -4.99 -2.87
N LEU A 77 16.22 -4.26 -2.64
CA LEU A 77 14.87 -4.62 -3.11
C LEU A 77 14.82 -5.11 -4.56
N TYR A 78 15.29 -4.28 -5.50
CA TYR A 78 15.17 -4.58 -6.92
C TYR A 78 16.09 -5.70 -7.41
N ARG A 79 17.06 -6.14 -6.59
CA ARG A 79 18.01 -7.20 -6.95
C ARG A 79 17.71 -8.52 -6.24
N ARG A 80 16.93 -8.48 -5.16
CA ARG A 80 16.67 -9.63 -4.27
C ARG A 80 15.17 -9.85 -4.06
N HIS A 81 14.32 -9.34 -4.96
CA HIS A 81 12.88 -9.52 -4.85
C HIS A 81 12.47 -11.01 -4.93
N ASP A 82 13.20 -11.81 -5.71
CA ASP A 82 13.01 -13.26 -5.82
C ASP A 82 13.36 -14.03 -4.54
N ASP A 83 14.12 -13.42 -3.62
CA ASP A 83 14.44 -14.02 -2.32
C ASP A 83 13.27 -13.91 -1.32
N ALA A 84 12.17 -13.24 -1.71
CA ALA A 84 11.03 -13.02 -0.83
C ALA A 84 10.34 -14.35 -0.47
N GLY A 85 10.16 -14.59 0.83
CA GLY A 85 9.38 -15.71 1.34
C GLY A 85 7.92 -15.33 1.62
N PHE A 86 7.04 -16.31 1.65
CA PHE A 86 5.66 -16.12 2.11
C PHE A 86 5.65 -15.93 3.63
N ALA A 87 5.19 -14.77 4.11
CA ALA A 87 5.02 -14.50 5.54
C ALA A 87 3.71 -15.13 6.07
N PRO A 88 3.77 -16.13 6.99
CA PRO A 88 2.58 -16.77 7.53
C PRO A 88 1.67 -15.78 8.27
N PRO A 89 0.36 -16.07 8.40
CA PRO A 89 -0.59 -15.17 9.08
C PRO A 89 -0.16 -14.74 10.48
N LYS A 90 0.43 -15.65 11.27
CA LYS A 90 0.90 -15.36 12.64
C LYS A 90 2.02 -14.32 12.65
N GLU A 91 2.93 -14.37 11.68
CA GLU A 91 4.02 -13.39 11.56
C GLU A 91 3.46 -12.02 11.14
N ARG A 92 2.56 -12.00 10.16
CA ARG A 92 1.91 -10.76 9.69
C ARG A 92 1.03 -10.11 10.77
N ALA A 93 0.42 -10.90 11.66
CA ALA A 93 -0.48 -10.40 12.70
C ALA A 93 0.22 -9.44 13.68
N LEU A 94 1.48 -9.71 14.05
CA LEU A 94 2.26 -8.82 14.91
C LEU A 94 2.44 -7.44 14.25
N TRP A 95 2.94 -7.41 13.02
CA TRP A 95 3.17 -6.17 12.27
C TRP A 95 1.88 -5.39 12.01
N ALA A 96 0.79 -6.10 11.70
CA ALA A 96 -0.53 -5.51 11.51
C ALA A 96 -1.09 -4.89 12.81
N ALA A 97 -0.83 -5.50 13.97
CA ALA A 97 -1.26 -4.94 15.26
C ALA A 97 -0.52 -3.64 15.58
N LEU A 98 0.81 -3.61 15.41
CA LEU A 98 1.62 -2.41 15.64
C LEU A 98 1.19 -1.25 14.74
N LEU A 99 0.99 -1.52 13.44
CA LEU A 99 0.57 -0.50 12.50
C LEU A 99 -0.87 -0.01 12.78
N ARG A 100 -1.76 -0.91 13.22
CA ARG A 100 -3.14 -0.55 13.60
C ARG A 100 -3.19 0.38 14.80
N ASP A 101 -2.35 0.14 15.80
CA ASP A 101 -2.23 0.99 16.98
C ASP A 101 -1.81 2.41 16.57
N GLN A 102 -0.75 2.52 15.77
CA GLN A 102 -0.29 3.80 15.24
C GLN A 102 -1.36 4.52 14.40
N LEU A 103 -2.04 3.79 13.50
CA LEU A 103 -3.09 4.37 12.67
C LEU A 103 -4.28 4.88 13.49
N SER A 104 -4.58 4.23 14.62
CA SER A 104 -5.66 4.64 15.52
C SER A 104 -5.31 5.88 16.34
N GLY A 105 -4.02 6.08 16.66
CA GLY A 105 -3.52 7.27 17.35
C GLY A 105 -3.34 8.51 16.46
N LEU A 106 -3.22 8.34 15.14
CA LEU A 106 -3.09 9.44 14.19
C LEU A 106 -4.44 10.11 13.93
N SER A 107 -4.57 11.40 14.26
CA SER A 107 -5.67 12.24 13.77
C SER A 107 -5.42 12.67 12.31
N VAL A 108 -6.48 13.03 11.59
CA VAL A 108 -6.38 13.55 10.22
C VAL A 108 -5.48 14.79 10.15
N GLU A 109 -5.53 15.63 11.18
CA GLU A 109 -4.73 16.85 11.31
C GLU A 109 -3.24 16.56 11.54
N THR A 110 -2.91 15.52 12.31
CA THR A 110 -1.53 15.08 12.53
C THR A 110 -0.89 14.62 11.23
N VAL A 111 -1.67 13.94 10.39
CA VAL A 111 -1.20 13.50 9.09
C VAL A 111 -1.05 14.70 8.18
N ALA A 112 -2.00 15.64 8.08
CA ALA A 112 -2.02 16.77 7.13
C ALA A 112 -0.88 17.82 7.24
N ARG A 113 -0.02 17.76 8.26
CA ARG A 113 1.18 18.62 8.40
C ARG A 113 2.37 18.07 7.62
#